data_AF-A0A838TZR6-F1
#
_entry.id   AF-A0A838TZR6-F1
#
_cell.length_a   1.000
_cell.length_b   1.000
_cell.length_c   1.000
_cell.angle_alpha   90.00
_cell.angle_beta   90.00
_cell.angle_gamma   90.00
#
_symmetry.space_group_name_H-M   'P 1'
#
loop_
_entity.id
_entity.type
_entity.pdbx_description
1 polymer ?
#
loop_
_entity_poly.entity_id
_entity_poly.type
_entity_poly.pdbx_seq_one_letter_code
_entity_poly.pdbx_strand_id
1 'polypeptide(L)' 'IGEKEYSTRDLLKKLGAYGYGHKLLLRAEGRGLVQRSNVKNKTYNKLTKEGKKIIKLATEIGV' A
#
# COMPACT_ATOMS: atom_id res chain seq x y z
N ILE A 1 -4.50 -5.88 2.13
CA ILE A 1 -4.19 -4.99 0.98
C ILE A 1 -4.16 -5.77 -0.34
N GLY A 2 -4.05 -7.10 -0.33
CA GLY A 2 -3.89 -7.94 -1.53
C GLY A 2 -4.84 -7.67 -2.71
N GLU A 3 -6.15 -7.54 -2.48
CA GLU A 3 -7.11 -7.28 -3.56
C GLU A 3 -8.01 -6.07 -3.34
N LYS A 4 -8.17 -5.66 -2.08
CA LYS A 4 -9.04 -4.56 -1.68
C LYS A 4 -8.27 -3.24 -1.71
N GLU A 5 -8.90 -2.22 -2.30
CA GLU A 5 -8.49 -0.82 -2.15
C GLU A 5 -8.78 -0.35 -0.73
N TYR A 6 -7.82 0.35 -0.14
CA TYR A 6 -7.97 0.94 1.20
C TYR A 6 -7.71 2.43 1.16
N SER A 7 -8.56 3.20 1.84
CA SER A 7 -8.24 4.61 2.08
C SER A 7 -6.94 4.70 2.89
N THR A 8 -6.13 5.71 2.62
CA THR A 8 -4.84 5.92 3.29
C THR A 8 -5.03 5.99 4.80
N ARG A 9 -6.06 6.70 5.25
CA ARG A 9 -6.36 6.86 6.67
C ARG A 9 -6.71 5.52 7.33
N ASP A 10 -7.61 4.74 6.71
CA ASP A 10 -8.04 3.45 7.26
C ASP A 10 -6.89 2.44 7.25
N LEU A 11 -6.07 2.47 6.19
CA LEU A 11 -4.91 1.62 6.06
C LEU A 11 -3.88 1.89 7.15
N LEU A 12 -3.50 3.15 7.33
CA LEU A 12 -2.53 3.54 8.35
C LEU A 12 -3.05 3.28 9.76
N LYS A 13 -4.33 3.52 10.02
CA LYS A 13 -4.97 3.19 11.30
C LYS A 13 -4.91 1.68 11.57
N LYS A 14 -5.23 0.85 10.57
CA LYS A 14 -5.21 -0.61 10.69
C LYS A 14 -3.80 -1.16 10.95
N LEU A 15 -2.78 -0.52 10.37
CA LEU A 15 -1.38 -0.93 10.53
C LEU A 15 -0.67 -0.28 11.72
N GLY A 16 -1.35 0.60 12.48
CA GLY A 16 -0.71 1.38 13.55
C GLY A 16 0.40 2.33 13.06
N ALA A 17 0.46 2.62 11.75
CA ALA A 17 1.56 3.33 11.11
C ALA A 17 1.23 4.80 10.79
N TYR A 18 0.32 5.42 11.58
CA TYR A 18 -0.11 6.79 11.38
C TYR A 18 1.08 7.75 11.49
N GLY A 19 1.37 8.49 10.42
CA GLY A 19 2.59 9.29 10.28
C GLY A 19 3.62 8.64 9.35
N TYR A 20 4.36 7.63 9.82
CA TYR A 20 5.47 7.03 9.05
C TYR A 20 5.01 6.26 7.80
N GLY A 21 3.90 5.53 7.89
CA GLY A 21 3.41 4.72 6.78
C GLY A 21 3.01 5.53 5.55
N HIS A 22 2.70 6.83 5.70
CA HIS A 22 2.43 7.69 4.56
C HIS A 22 3.65 7.86 3.65
N LYS A 23 4.84 8.08 4.22
CA LYS A 23 6.10 8.18 3.46
C LYS A 23 6.43 6.86 2.76
N LEU A 24 6.13 5.73 3.39
CA LEU A 24 6.31 4.41 2.78
C LEU A 24 5.37 4.20 1.58
N LEU A 25 4.11 4.60 1.69
CA LEU A 25 3.15 4.51 0.57
C LEU A 25 3.58 5.36 -0.62
N LEU A 26 4.09 6.58 -0.38
CA LEU A 26 4.65 7.44 -1.42
C LEU A 26 5.87 6.80 -2.12
N ARG A 27 6.79 6.21 -1.34
CA ARG A 27 7.95 5.49 -1.90
C ARG A 27 7.53 4.24 -2.66
N ALA A 28 6.56 3.50 -2.15
CA ALA A 28 6.03 2.30 -2.81
C ALA A 28 5.31 2.65 -4.12
N GLU A 29 4.62 3.79 -4.18
CA GLU A 29 4.05 4.35 -5.40
C GLU A 29 5.14 4.72 -6.41
N GLY A 30 6.17 5.45 -5.98
CA GLY A 30 7.31 5.79 -6.85
C GLY A 30 8.08 4.57 -7.38
N ARG A 31 7.94 3.40 -6.74
CA ARG A 31 8.51 2.12 -7.18
C ARG A 31 7.52 1.24 -7.96
N GLY A 32 6.32 1.74 -8.27
CA GLY A 32 5.31 0.97 -9.00
C GLY A 32 4.68 -0.19 -8.21
N LEU A 33 4.89 -0.28 -6.90
CA LEU A 33 4.38 -1.38 -6.06
C LEU A 33 2.95 -1.11 -5.56
N VAL A 34 2.62 0.16 -5.39
CA VAL A 34 1.31 0.61 -4.92
C VAL A 34 0.77 1.64 -5.91
N GLN A 35 -0.47 1.47 -6.34
CA GLN A 35 -1.20 2.47 -7.09
C GLN A 35 -2.02 3.31 -6.11
N ARG A 36 -1.91 4.64 -6.22
CA ARG A 36 -2.73 5.57 -5.45
C ARG A 36 -3.72 6.27 -6.36
N SER A 37 -4.95 6.43 -5.88
CA SER A 37 -6.02 7.11 -6.59
C SER A 37 -6.74 8.08 -5.67
N ASN A 38 -7.08 9.26 -6.18
CA ASN A 38 -7.83 10.27 -5.43
C ASN A 38 -9.29 10.22 -5.87
N VAL A 39 -10.18 9.87 -4.96
CA VAL A 39 -11.63 9.82 -5.20
C VAL A 39 -12.32 10.68 -4.14
N LYS A 40 -13.05 11.73 -4.57
CA LYS A 40 -13.81 12.63 -3.70
C LYS A 40 -13.01 13.08 -2.46
N ASN A 41 -11.79 13.58 -2.69
CA ASN A 41 -10.87 14.09 -1.66
C ASN A 41 -10.32 13.03 -0.67
N LYS A 42 -10.43 11.73 -1.00
CA LYS A 42 -9.79 10.64 -0.26
C LYS A 42 -8.79 9.93 -1.16
N THR A 43 -7.59 9.69 -0.64
CA THR A 43 -6.60 8.88 -1.34
C THR A 43 -6.74 7.41 -0.97
N TYR A 44 -6.95 6.57 -1.97
CA TYR A 44 -6.98 5.11 -1.86
C TYR A 44 -5.67 4.51 -2.35
N ASN A 45 -5.33 3.34 -1.81
CA ASN A 45 -4.10 2.61 -2.12
C ASN A 45 -4.46 1.17 -2.46
N LYS A 46 -3.85 0.67 -3.54
CA LYS A 46 -3.98 -0.71 -4.02
C LYS A 46 -2.62 -1.26 -4.37
N LEU A 47 -2.39 -2.54 -4.13
CA LEU A 47 -1.20 -3.20 -4.67
C LEU A 47 -1.31 -3.37 -6.19
N THR A 48 -0.23 -3.04 -6.89
CA THR A 48 -0.09 -3.36 -8.31
C THR A 48 0.20 -4.86 -8.48
N LYS A 49 0.19 -5.35 -9.73
CA LYS A 49 0.59 -6.73 -10.03
C LYS A 49 2.01 -7.02 -9.53
N GLU A 50 2.93 -6.07 -9.68
CA GLU A 50 4.31 -6.19 -9.19
C GLU A 50 4.39 -6.17 -7.67
N GLY A 51 3.68 -5.25 -7.02
CA GLY A 51 3.60 -5.19 -5.56
C GLY A 51 3.09 -6.50 -4.94
N LYS A 52 2.12 -7.16 -5.59
CA LYS A 52 1.63 -8.48 -5.16
C LYS A 52 2.70 -9.57 -5.30
N LYS A 53 3.45 -9.60 -6.41
CA LYS A 53 4.53 -10.57 -6.63
C LYS A 53 5.61 -10.44 -5.57
N ILE A 54 6.02 -9.20 -5.25
CA ILE A 54 7.06 -8.95 -4.24
C ILE A 54 6.59 -9.36 -2.84
N ILE A 55 5.34 -9.08 -2.45
CA ILE A 55 4.81 -9.54 -1.17
C ILE A 55 4.77 -11.07 -1.10
N LYS A 56 4.37 -11.73 -2.19
CA LYS A 56 4.36 -13.19 -2.27
C LYS A 56 5.78 -13.74 -2.08
N LEU A 57 6.75 -13.17 -2.78
CA LEU A 57 8.16 -13.55 -2.67
C LEU A 57 8.71 -13.31 -1.25
N ALA A 58 8.41 -12.16 -0.64
CA ALA A 58 8.82 -11.88 0.74
C ALA A 58 8.26 -12.91 1.74
N THR A 59 6.99 -13.29 1.55
CA THR A 59 6.32 -14.31 2.36
C THR A 59 6.97 -15.69 2.18
N GLU A 60 7.34 -16.05 0.95
CA GLU A 60 8.03 -17.31 0.63
C GLU A 60 9.44 -17.37 1.25
N ILE A 61 10.14 -16.23 1.35
CA ILE A 61 11.48 -16.13 1.95
C ILE A 61 11.40 -16.08 3.49
N GLY A 62 10.22 -15.89 4.07
CA GLY A 62 10.00 -15.86 5.53
C GLY A 62 10.40 -14.53 6.20
N VAL A 63 10.38 -13.44 5.44
CA VAL A 63 10.62 -12.05 5.92
C VAL A 63 9.32 -11.28 6.06
#